data_AF-A0A8D8NPN7-F1
#
_entry.id   AF-A0A8D8NPN7-F1
#
_cell.length_a   1.000
_cell.length_b   1.000
_cell.length_c   1.000
_cell.angle_alpha   90.00
_cell.angle_beta   90.00
_cell.angle_gamma   90.00
#
_symmetry.space_group_name_H-M   'P 1'
#
loop_
_entity.id
_entity.type
_entity.pdbx_description
1 polymer ?
#
loop_
_entity_poly.entity_id
_entity_poly.type
_entity_poly.pdbx_seq_one_letter_code
_entity_poly.pdbx_strand_id
1 'polypeptide(L)'
;SAFAGLSQPEKGPDPLRYMRADEASSSLRQHDVEVDATLKSINGQIEDIRSPDGSRKNPARSCRDLKLCHPEWKSGDYWVDPNLGSAADAIKVFCNMETGETCVKPSTPKIPRKNWWTSKSKAQKHVWFGESMNGGFHFSYADGSQTPSTTTIQLNFLRLLSTEATQTITYHCKNSVAYMDQATGNL
;
A
#
# COMPACT_ATOMS: atom_id res chain seq x y z
N SER A 1 11.72 22.78 97.67
CA SER A 1 10.95 22.63 96.42
C SER A 1 11.35 23.77 95.50
N ALA A 2 12.38 23.63 94.66
CA ALA A 2 12.43 22.91 93.38
C ALA A 2 11.40 23.43 92.37
N PHE A 3 11.81 24.29 91.43
CA PHE A 3 12.02 23.91 90.02
C PHE A 3 12.59 25.09 89.22
N ALA A 4 13.74 24.86 88.59
CA ALA A 4 14.34 25.70 87.57
C ALA A 4 13.87 25.22 86.18
N GLY A 5 13.78 26.12 85.20
CA GLY A 5 13.64 25.75 83.80
C GLY A 5 12.93 26.79 82.93
N LEU A 6 13.63 27.86 82.56
CA LEU A 6 13.28 28.66 81.38
C LEU A 6 14.23 28.23 80.25
N SER A 7 13.75 27.36 79.37
CA SER A 7 14.44 27.01 78.12
C SER A 7 14.31 28.15 77.12
N GLN A 8 15.43 28.53 76.51
CA GLN A 8 15.49 29.49 75.41
C GLN A 8 14.82 28.91 74.15
N PRO A 9 14.25 29.74 73.27
CA PRO A 9 13.82 29.27 71.95
C PRO A 9 15.06 28.98 71.10
N GLU A 10 15.21 27.75 70.63
CA GLU A 10 16.24 27.38 69.66
C GLU A 10 16.04 28.19 68.37
N LYS A 11 16.93 29.15 68.11
CA LYS A 11 17.11 29.75 66.78
C LYS A 11 18.02 28.82 65.96
N GLY A 12 17.43 27.79 65.39
CA GLY A 12 18.02 27.00 64.31
C GLY A 12 17.09 27.01 63.09
N PRO A 13 17.60 26.98 61.85
CA PRO A 13 16.75 26.75 60.69
C PRO A 13 16.12 25.36 60.83
N ASP A 14 14.79 25.29 60.80
CA ASP A 14 14.04 24.03 60.81
C ASP A 14 14.51 23.15 59.63
N PRO A 15 15.14 21.98 59.89
CA PRO A 15 15.65 21.11 58.84
C PRO A 15 14.56 20.55 57.91
N LEU A 16 13.29 20.63 58.32
CA LEU A 16 12.15 20.09 57.58
C LEU A 16 11.45 21.12 56.68
N ARG A 17 11.95 22.36 56.59
CA ARG A 17 11.42 23.38 55.66
C ARG A 17 11.60 23.05 54.17
N TYR A 18 12.34 22.00 53.83
CA TYR A 18 12.54 21.54 52.46
C TYR A 18 11.39 20.69 51.90
N MET A 19 10.45 20.26 52.73
CA MET A 19 9.29 19.47 52.27
C MET A 19 8.10 20.40 52.04
N ARG A 20 8.19 21.24 51.00
CA ARG A 20 7.03 21.98 50.52
C ARG A 20 6.15 21.01 49.74
N ALA A 21 5.08 20.52 50.37
CA ALA A 21 4.10 19.61 49.75
C ALA A 21 3.35 20.22 48.54
N ASP A 22 3.56 21.52 48.28
CA ASP A 22 2.96 22.27 47.17
C ASP A 22 3.84 22.30 45.90
N GLU A 23 5.00 21.62 45.86
CA GLU A 23 5.69 21.40 44.58
C GLU A 23 4.89 20.40 43.75
N ALA A 24 4.15 20.90 42.75
CA ALA A 24 3.51 20.07 41.75
C ALA A 24 4.57 19.16 41.11
N SER A 25 4.46 17.85 41.33
CA SER A 25 5.48 16.93 40.88
C SER A 25 5.61 17.01 39.36
N SER A 26 6.84 17.22 38.86
CA SER A 26 7.13 17.17 37.43
C SER A 26 6.74 15.83 36.82
N SER A 27 6.69 14.77 37.63
CA SER A 27 6.22 13.44 37.26
C SER A 27 4.73 13.37 36.88
N LEU A 28 3.85 14.15 37.50
CA LEU A 28 2.42 14.18 37.14
C LEU A 28 2.23 14.80 35.74
N ARG A 29 2.93 15.90 35.44
CA ARG A 29 2.90 16.51 34.11
C ARG A 29 3.51 15.61 33.04
N GLN A 30 4.56 14.87 33.37
CA GLN A 30 5.17 13.93 32.43
C GLN A 30 4.27 12.72 32.15
N HIS A 31 3.57 12.23 33.17
CA HIS A 31 2.55 11.20 33.03
C HIS A 31 1.37 11.67 32.16
N ASP A 32 0.89 12.91 32.35
CA ASP A 32 -0.18 13.47 31.52
C ASP A 32 0.23 13.58 30.04
N VAL A 33 1.48 13.99 29.77
CA VAL A 33 2.02 14.05 28.40
C VAL A 33 2.12 12.65 27.77
N GLU A 34 2.51 11.63 28.54
CA GLU A 34 2.58 10.25 28.07
C GLU A 34 1.17 9.70 27.76
N VAL A 35 0.19 9.95 28.63
CA VAL A 35 -1.21 9.58 28.40
C VAL A 35 -1.74 10.29 27.15
N ASP A 36 -1.52 11.59 27.00
CA ASP A 36 -1.95 12.34 25.81
C ASP A 36 -1.30 11.81 24.53
N ALA A 37 -0.02 11.41 24.59
CA ALA A 37 0.68 10.82 23.45
C ALA A 37 0.08 9.45 23.08
N THR A 38 -0.24 8.61 24.07
CA THR A 38 -0.87 7.31 23.82
C THR A 38 -2.28 7.45 23.25
N LEU A 39 -3.08 8.39 23.75
CA LEU A 39 -4.42 8.68 23.21
C LEU A 39 -4.36 9.16 21.76
N LYS A 40 -3.42 10.06 21.43
CA LYS A 40 -3.19 10.50 20.05
C LYS A 40 -2.77 9.34 19.14
N SER A 41 -1.90 8.47 19.63
CA SER A 41 -1.46 7.28 18.90
C SER A 41 -2.62 6.33 18.59
N ILE A 42 -3.46 6.03 19.59
CA ILE A 42 -4.64 5.15 19.43
C ILE A 42 -5.65 5.77 18.48
N ASN A 43 -5.93 7.08 18.61
CA ASN A 43 -6.81 7.77 17.68
C ASN A 43 -6.28 7.71 16.25
N GLY A 44 -4.97 7.90 16.04
CA GLY A 44 -4.34 7.73 14.74
C GLY A 44 -4.52 6.32 14.17
N GLN A 45 -4.33 5.28 14.99
CA GLN A 45 -4.55 3.90 14.58
C GLN A 45 -6.01 3.59 14.19
N ILE A 46 -6.97 4.19 14.91
CA ILE A 46 -8.39 4.03 14.59
C ILE A 46 -8.73 4.71 13.25
N GLU A 47 -8.18 5.91 13.00
CA GLU A 47 -8.37 6.60 11.74
C GLU A 47 -7.73 5.85 10.57
N ASP A 48 -6.53 5.28 10.75
CA ASP A 48 -5.88 4.42 9.75
C ASP A 48 -6.73 3.18 9.38
N ILE A 49 -7.47 2.61 10.35
CA ILE A 49 -8.38 1.49 10.11
C ILE A 49 -9.64 1.94 9.36
N ARG A 50 -10.16 3.14 9.67
CA ARG A 50 -11.40 3.66 9.09
C ARG A 50 -11.19 4.18 7.67
N SER A 51 -10.10 4.90 7.45
CA SER A 51 -9.81 5.65 6.23
C SER A 51 -8.34 5.42 5.84
N PRO A 52 -7.97 4.19 5.42
CA PRO A 52 -6.59 3.84 5.10
C PRO A 52 -6.00 4.78 4.05
N ASP A 53 -4.70 5.02 4.17
CA ASP A 53 -3.95 6.02 3.40
C ASP A 53 -3.34 5.45 2.11
N GLY A 54 -3.63 4.19 1.77
CA GLY A 54 -3.07 3.55 0.58
C GLY A 54 -1.55 3.36 0.64
N SER A 55 -0.93 3.49 1.80
CA SER A 55 0.46 3.10 2.03
C SER A 55 0.58 1.58 2.11
N ARG A 56 1.81 1.04 2.04
CA ARG A 56 2.03 -0.40 2.22
C ARG A 56 1.60 -0.89 3.62
N LYS A 57 1.62 0.00 4.63
CA LYS A 57 1.25 -0.33 5.99
C LYS A 57 -0.27 -0.34 6.17
N ASN A 58 -0.95 0.65 5.59
CA ASN A 58 -2.40 0.81 5.64
C ASN A 58 -2.96 0.87 4.21
N PRO A 59 -2.95 -0.25 3.46
CA PRO A 59 -3.44 -0.27 2.09
C PRO A 59 -4.95 -0.03 2.05
N ALA A 60 -5.43 0.65 1.02
CA ALA A 60 -6.86 0.81 0.80
C ALA A 60 -7.46 -0.43 0.12
N ARG A 61 -8.77 -0.64 0.17
CA ARG A 61 -9.39 -1.81 -0.49
C ARG A 61 -9.31 -1.75 -2.02
N SER A 62 -9.50 -0.57 -2.60
CA SER A 62 -9.36 -0.30 -4.04
C SER A 62 -9.04 1.18 -4.26
N CYS A 63 -8.60 1.56 -5.47
CA CYS A 63 -8.39 2.97 -5.81
C CYS A 63 -9.69 3.78 -5.77
N ARG A 64 -10.83 3.13 -6.06
CA ARG A 64 -12.15 3.74 -5.95
C ARG A 64 -12.49 4.08 -4.50
N ASP A 65 -12.25 3.15 -3.58
CA ASP A 65 -12.45 3.39 -2.14
C ASP A 65 -11.52 4.48 -1.63
N LEU A 66 -10.25 4.45 -2.04
CA LEU A 66 -9.27 5.47 -1.66
C LEU A 66 -9.69 6.87 -2.13
N LYS A 67 -10.19 6.99 -3.37
CA LYS A 67 -10.74 8.24 -3.91
C LYS A 67 -11.96 8.73 -3.14
N LEU A 68 -12.85 7.83 -2.70
CA LEU A 68 -14.05 8.20 -1.95
C LEU A 68 -13.70 8.70 -0.54
N CYS A 69 -12.71 8.10 0.11
CA CYS A 69 -12.22 8.52 1.41
C CYS A 69 -11.40 9.82 1.35
N HIS A 70 -10.61 10.00 0.28
CA HIS A 70 -9.67 11.12 0.13
C HIS A 70 -9.81 11.82 -1.24
N PRO A 71 -10.88 12.61 -1.47
CA PRO A 71 -11.20 13.19 -2.79
C PRO A 71 -10.16 14.18 -3.34
N GLU A 72 -9.35 14.78 -2.47
CA GLU A 72 -8.32 15.75 -2.82
C GLU A 72 -7.00 15.10 -3.31
N TRP A 73 -6.88 13.79 -3.16
CA TRP A 73 -5.68 13.05 -3.52
C TRP A 73 -5.48 12.96 -5.02
N LYS A 74 -4.21 12.78 -5.43
CA LYS A 74 -3.80 12.81 -6.83
C LYS A 74 -3.56 11.41 -7.36
N SER A 75 -3.73 11.26 -8.67
CA SER A 75 -3.38 10.02 -9.35
C SER A 75 -1.90 9.67 -9.13
N GLY A 76 -1.61 8.40 -8.89
CA GLY A 76 -0.29 7.98 -8.46
C GLY A 76 -0.21 6.49 -8.17
N ASP A 77 0.97 6.03 -7.74
CA ASP A 77 1.14 4.66 -7.26
C ASP A 77 0.73 4.55 -5.79
N TYR A 78 -0.14 3.60 -5.48
CA TYR A 78 -0.65 3.30 -4.13
C TYR A 78 -0.61 1.79 -3.86
N TRP A 79 -0.83 1.39 -2.61
CA TRP A 79 -1.02 0.01 -2.21
C TRP A 79 -2.50 -0.26 -1.93
N VAL A 80 -3.00 -1.36 -2.50
CA VAL A 80 -4.37 -1.80 -2.27
C VAL A 80 -4.42 -3.25 -1.84
N ASP A 81 -5.39 -3.56 -0.99
CA ASP A 81 -5.66 -4.90 -0.45
C ASP A 81 -7.13 -5.34 -0.69
N PRO A 82 -7.47 -5.75 -1.93
CA PRO A 82 -8.82 -6.14 -2.33
C PRO A 82 -9.44 -7.30 -1.54
N ASN A 83 -8.65 -8.32 -1.19
CA ASN A 83 -9.09 -9.49 -0.42
C ASN A 83 -9.22 -9.20 1.09
N LEU A 84 -8.71 -8.06 1.55
CA LEU A 84 -8.60 -7.69 2.96
C LEU A 84 -7.80 -8.74 3.76
N GLY A 85 -7.90 -8.66 5.08
CA GLY A 85 -7.23 -9.59 5.98
C GLY A 85 -5.81 -9.13 6.26
N SER A 86 -4.81 -9.84 5.72
CA SER A 86 -3.41 -9.55 6.01
C SER A 86 -2.84 -8.59 4.99
N ALA A 87 -2.57 -7.33 5.35
CA ALA A 87 -1.95 -6.33 4.47
C ALA A 87 -0.57 -6.72 3.89
N ALA A 88 0.01 -7.84 4.32
CA ALA A 88 1.26 -8.37 3.79
C ALA A 88 1.19 -8.81 2.32
N ASP A 89 0.02 -9.20 1.82
CA ASP A 89 -0.21 -9.58 0.41
C ASP A 89 -0.87 -8.46 -0.41
N ALA A 90 -0.91 -7.23 0.11
CA ALA A 90 -1.36 -6.05 -0.63
C ALA A 90 -0.52 -5.82 -1.88
N ILE A 91 -1.15 -5.39 -2.97
CA ILE A 91 -0.52 -5.15 -4.27
C ILE A 91 -0.28 -3.66 -4.52
N LYS A 92 0.87 -3.33 -5.11
CA LYS A 92 1.14 -1.98 -5.61
C LYS A 92 0.44 -1.77 -6.97
N VAL A 93 -0.33 -0.70 -7.07
CA VAL A 93 -1.15 -0.35 -8.24
C VAL A 93 -1.00 1.13 -8.58
N PHE A 94 -1.39 1.51 -9.79
CA PHE A 94 -1.60 2.91 -10.12
C PHE A 94 -3.08 3.24 -9.95
N CYS A 95 -3.38 4.24 -9.12
CA CYS A 95 -4.72 4.78 -8.97
C CYS A 95 -4.90 6.00 -9.84
N ASN A 96 -5.92 5.97 -10.70
CA ASN A 96 -6.40 7.17 -11.37
C ASN A 96 -7.48 7.82 -10.48
N MET A 97 -7.16 8.91 -9.80
CA MET A 97 -8.10 9.58 -8.90
C MET A 97 -9.18 10.38 -9.65
N GLU A 98 -8.99 10.64 -10.94
CA GLU A 98 -10.01 11.29 -11.77
C GLU A 98 -11.15 10.31 -12.09
N THR A 99 -10.82 9.08 -12.47
CA THR A 99 -11.81 8.04 -12.85
C THR A 99 -12.17 7.09 -11.70
N GLY A 100 -11.24 6.80 -10.80
CA GLY A 100 -11.33 5.77 -9.75
C GLY A 100 -10.77 4.41 -10.18
N GLU A 101 -10.12 4.32 -11.34
CA GLU A 101 -9.58 3.06 -11.86
C GLU A 101 -8.40 2.55 -11.03
N THR A 102 -8.35 1.22 -10.87
CA THR A 102 -7.23 0.50 -10.25
C THR A 102 -6.42 -0.20 -11.34
N CYS A 103 -5.25 0.36 -11.70
CA CYS A 103 -4.43 -0.16 -12.78
C CYS A 103 -3.28 -1.02 -12.24
N VAL A 104 -3.37 -2.33 -12.46
CA VAL A 104 -2.31 -3.28 -12.10
C VAL A 104 -1.32 -3.43 -13.25
N LYS A 105 -0.05 -3.08 -13.02
CA LYS A 105 1.01 -3.17 -14.05
C LYS A 105 1.43 -4.64 -14.27
N PRO A 106 1.76 -5.04 -15.50
CA PRO A 106 2.36 -6.35 -15.76
C PRO A 106 3.77 -6.41 -15.18
N SER A 107 4.20 -7.59 -14.71
CA SER A 107 5.56 -7.77 -14.14
C SER A 107 6.64 -7.56 -15.21
N THR A 108 6.35 -7.94 -16.46
CA THR A 108 7.23 -7.72 -17.62
C THR A 108 6.51 -6.86 -18.67
N PRO A 109 6.63 -5.53 -18.63
CA PRO A 109 5.87 -4.64 -19.50
C PRO A 109 6.37 -4.59 -20.95
N LYS A 110 7.61 -5.02 -21.21
CA LYS A 110 8.23 -4.96 -22.54
C LYS A 110 8.89 -6.29 -22.87
N ILE A 111 8.53 -6.83 -24.04
CA ILE A 111 9.13 -8.03 -24.60
C ILE A 111 10.18 -7.60 -25.64
N PRO A 112 11.42 -8.13 -25.58
CA PRO A 112 12.46 -7.81 -26.56
C PRO A 112 12.02 -8.05 -28.00
N ARG A 113 12.35 -7.11 -28.89
CA ARG A 113 12.05 -7.19 -30.32
C ARG A 113 13.10 -8.04 -31.03
N LYS A 114 12.80 -9.31 -31.27
CA LYS A 114 13.66 -10.27 -31.98
C LYS A 114 12.83 -11.26 -32.78
N ASN A 115 13.48 -12.11 -33.58
CA ASN A 115 12.82 -13.28 -34.14
C ASN A 115 12.54 -14.28 -33.00
N TRP A 116 11.26 -14.49 -32.69
CA TRP A 116 10.81 -15.40 -31.63
C TRP A 116 10.45 -16.80 -32.14
N TRP A 117 10.19 -16.94 -33.43
CA TRP A 117 9.71 -18.18 -34.01
C TRP A 117 10.20 -18.35 -35.44
N THR A 118 10.58 -19.58 -35.77
CA THR A 118 10.92 -20.01 -37.13
C THR A 118 10.26 -21.36 -37.38
N SER A 119 9.59 -21.49 -38.52
CA SER A 119 8.93 -22.73 -38.94
C SER A 119 9.54 -23.26 -40.23
N LYS A 120 9.69 -24.58 -40.35
CA LYS A 120 10.08 -25.26 -41.60
C LYS A 120 8.90 -25.43 -42.57
N SER A 121 7.67 -25.28 -42.08
CA SER A 121 6.45 -25.38 -42.88
C SER A 121 6.09 -24.03 -43.50
N LYS A 122 5.60 -24.06 -44.75
CA LYS A 122 5.03 -22.87 -45.41
C LYS A 122 3.62 -22.51 -44.92
N ALA A 123 2.98 -23.40 -44.14
CA ALA A 123 1.64 -23.15 -43.61
C ALA A 123 1.69 -22.09 -42.50
N GLN A 124 0.91 -21.02 -42.65
CA GLN A 124 0.68 -20.05 -41.61
C GLN A 124 -0.31 -20.64 -40.59
N LYS A 125 0.10 -20.70 -39.32
CA LYS A 125 -0.73 -21.17 -38.21
C LYS A 125 -0.52 -20.24 -37.02
N HIS A 126 -1.53 -20.10 -36.17
CA HIS A 126 -1.38 -19.42 -34.90
C HIS A 126 -0.41 -20.21 -34.01
N VAL A 127 0.56 -19.52 -33.42
CA VAL A 127 1.56 -20.08 -32.52
C VAL A 127 1.55 -19.24 -31.24
N TRP A 128 1.26 -19.89 -30.12
CA TRP A 128 1.18 -19.22 -28.82
C TRP A 128 2.57 -18.88 -28.29
N PHE A 129 2.78 -17.61 -27.96
CA PHE A 129 4.05 -17.12 -27.41
C PHE A 129 4.46 -17.87 -26.14
N GLY A 130 3.58 -17.92 -25.13
CA GLY A 130 3.89 -18.49 -23.81
C GLY A 130 3.94 -20.01 -23.73
N GLU A 131 3.54 -20.72 -24.79
CA GLU A 131 3.41 -22.18 -24.78
C GLU A 131 4.32 -22.86 -25.80
N SER A 132 4.51 -22.25 -26.97
CA SER A 132 5.16 -22.91 -28.12
C SER A 132 6.49 -22.28 -28.52
N MET A 133 6.69 -20.98 -28.26
CA MET A 133 7.91 -20.28 -28.66
C MET A 133 9.02 -20.47 -27.63
N ASN A 134 10.25 -20.74 -28.08
CA ASN A 134 11.37 -20.89 -27.18
C ASN A 134 11.69 -19.57 -26.45
N GLY A 135 11.77 -19.62 -25.12
CA GLY A 135 11.93 -18.45 -24.25
C GLY A 135 10.67 -17.59 -24.12
N GLY A 136 9.52 -18.06 -24.64
CA GLY A 136 8.23 -17.46 -24.38
C GLY A 136 7.74 -17.74 -22.96
N PHE A 137 6.82 -16.91 -22.48
CA PHE A 137 6.24 -17.02 -21.13
C PHE A 137 4.82 -16.45 -21.10
N HIS A 138 4.05 -16.84 -20.10
CA HIS A 138 2.72 -16.25 -19.82
C HIS A 138 2.89 -14.91 -19.11
N PHE A 139 2.02 -13.95 -19.41
CA PHE A 139 2.07 -12.65 -18.76
C PHE A 139 1.60 -12.77 -17.31
N SER A 140 2.38 -12.23 -16.38
CA SER A 140 2.03 -12.05 -14.98
C SER A 140 1.80 -10.57 -14.67
N TYR A 141 1.07 -10.32 -13.60
CA TYR A 141 0.74 -8.98 -13.10
C TYR A 141 1.22 -8.81 -11.67
N ALA A 142 1.18 -7.57 -11.20
CA ALA A 142 1.71 -7.15 -9.92
C ALA A 142 3.24 -7.34 -9.81
N ASP A 143 3.79 -6.72 -8.78
CA ASP A 143 5.22 -6.75 -8.50
C ASP A 143 5.69 -8.19 -8.24
N GLY A 144 6.89 -8.53 -8.73
CA GLY A 144 7.48 -9.86 -8.59
C GLY A 144 7.83 -10.25 -7.16
N SER A 145 7.55 -9.38 -6.18
CA SER A 145 7.63 -9.67 -4.75
C SER A 145 6.52 -10.62 -4.27
N GLN A 146 5.43 -10.76 -5.03
CA GLN A 146 4.32 -11.63 -4.71
C GLN A 146 4.32 -12.93 -5.50
N THR A 147 3.69 -13.96 -4.95
CA THR A 147 3.52 -15.22 -5.67
C THR A 147 2.39 -15.08 -6.70
N PRO A 148 2.39 -15.89 -7.77
CA PRO A 148 1.31 -15.89 -8.74
C PRO A 148 -0.06 -16.21 -8.11
N SER A 149 -0.09 -17.03 -7.06
CA SER A 149 -1.33 -17.39 -6.37
C SER A 149 -1.92 -16.23 -5.58
N THR A 150 -1.10 -15.47 -4.82
CA THR A 150 -1.59 -14.29 -4.07
C THR A 150 -2.09 -13.22 -5.03
N THR A 151 -1.34 -12.95 -6.09
CA THR A 151 -1.76 -12.00 -7.13
C THR A 151 -3.09 -12.40 -7.77
N THR A 152 -3.29 -13.69 -8.06
CA THR A 152 -4.55 -14.19 -8.65
C THR A 152 -5.73 -13.96 -7.71
N ILE A 153 -5.56 -14.17 -6.40
CA ILE A 153 -6.58 -13.90 -5.39
C ILE A 153 -6.93 -12.40 -5.40
N GLN A 154 -5.93 -11.52 -5.36
CA GLN A 154 -6.17 -10.07 -5.37
C GLN A 154 -6.90 -9.61 -6.63
N LEU A 155 -6.52 -10.13 -7.80
CA LEU A 155 -7.22 -9.83 -9.07
C LEU A 155 -8.67 -10.34 -9.08
N ASN A 156 -8.96 -11.47 -8.47
CA ASN A 156 -10.34 -11.97 -8.36
C ASN A 156 -11.22 -11.04 -7.52
N PHE A 157 -10.70 -10.53 -6.41
CA PHE A 157 -11.42 -9.54 -5.61
C PHE A 157 -11.57 -8.21 -6.34
N LEU A 158 -10.55 -7.73 -7.07
CA LEU A 158 -10.70 -6.53 -7.92
C LEU A 158 -11.80 -6.68 -8.96
N ARG A 159 -11.94 -7.86 -9.57
CA ARG A 159 -13.06 -8.14 -10.49
C ARG A 159 -14.42 -8.05 -9.81
N LEU A 160 -14.55 -8.51 -8.57
CA LEU A 160 -15.79 -8.40 -7.80
C LEU A 160 -16.10 -6.95 -7.39
N LEU A 161 -15.07 -6.13 -7.20
CA LEU A 161 -15.19 -4.72 -6.79
C LEU A 161 -15.36 -3.74 -7.98
N SER A 162 -15.23 -4.24 -9.20
CA SER A 162 -15.26 -3.43 -10.44
C SER A 162 -16.44 -3.83 -11.31
N THR A 163 -17.00 -2.85 -12.03
CA THR A 163 -18.07 -3.09 -13.02
C THR A 163 -17.53 -3.41 -14.41
N GLU A 164 -16.32 -2.96 -14.70
CA GLU A 164 -15.66 -3.12 -15.99
C GLU A 164 -14.15 -3.25 -15.82
N ALA A 165 -13.47 -3.77 -16.84
CA ALA A 165 -12.02 -3.85 -16.90
C ALA A 165 -11.55 -3.63 -18.34
N THR A 166 -10.46 -2.88 -18.50
CA THR A 166 -9.85 -2.60 -19.79
C THR A 166 -8.36 -2.95 -19.76
N GLN A 167 -7.84 -3.36 -20.91
CA GLN A 167 -6.41 -3.62 -21.07
C GLN A 167 -5.95 -3.26 -22.48
N THR A 168 -4.79 -2.61 -22.57
CA THR A 168 -4.14 -2.29 -23.85
C THR A 168 -2.89 -3.14 -24.04
N ILE A 169 -2.71 -3.70 -25.24
CA ILE A 169 -1.51 -4.46 -25.63
C ILE A 169 -0.99 -3.90 -26.95
N THR A 170 0.32 -3.68 -27.05
CA THR A 170 0.98 -3.19 -28.28
C THR A 170 1.80 -4.31 -28.93
N TYR A 171 1.48 -4.65 -30.18
CA TYR A 171 2.25 -5.61 -30.97
C TYR A 171 3.25 -4.87 -31.87
N HIS A 172 4.55 -5.01 -31.58
CA HIS A 172 5.62 -4.46 -32.42
C HIS A 172 6.01 -5.45 -33.51
N CYS A 173 5.88 -5.06 -34.77
CA CYS A 173 6.11 -5.95 -35.91
C CYS A 173 7.23 -5.48 -36.85
N LYS A 174 7.83 -6.44 -37.54
CA LYS A 174 8.68 -6.24 -38.72
C LYS A 174 8.41 -7.40 -39.68
N ASN A 175 7.88 -7.11 -40.86
CA ASN A 175 7.42 -8.12 -41.83
C ASN A 175 6.44 -9.14 -41.22
N SER A 176 5.55 -8.69 -40.34
CA SER A 176 4.54 -9.52 -39.69
C SER A 176 3.25 -8.72 -39.54
N VAL A 177 2.14 -9.28 -40.06
CA VAL A 177 0.81 -8.67 -40.00
C VAL A 177 0.17 -9.01 -38.65
N ALA A 178 -0.45 -8.02 -38.02
CA ALA A 178 -1.06 -8.15 -36.69
C ALA A 178 -2.59 -8.12 -36.70
N TYR A 179 -3.17 -7.40 -37.66
CA TYR A 179 -4.60 -7.23 -37.82
C TYR A 179 -4.93 -7.26 -39.31
N MET A 180 -5.05 -6.09 -39.95
CA MET A 180 -5.39 -6.00 -41.37
C MET A 180 -4.19 -6.25 -42.30
N ASP A 181 -4.36 -7.15 -43.27
CA ASP A 181 -3.43 -7.36 -44.39
C ASP A 181 -3.84 -6.53 -45.61
N GLN A 182 -3.00 -5.57 -46.00
CA GLN A 182 -3.28 -4.70 -47.15
C GLN A 182 -3.29 -5.44 -48.49
N ALA A 183 -2.54 -6.55 -48.63
CA ALA A 183 -2.45 -7.26 -49.90
C ALA A 183 -3.69 -8.11 -50.18
N THR A 184 -4.34 -8.61 -49.13
CA THR A 184 -5.52 -9.47 -49.24
C THR A 184 -6.82 -8.80 -48.81
N GLY A 185 -6.75 -7.63 -48.16
CA GLY A 185 -7.92 -6.92 -47.64
C GLY A 185 -8.59 -7.64 -46.47
N ASN A 186 -7.96 -8.68 -45.92
CA ASN A 186 -8.50 -9.47 -44.82
C ASN A 186 -8.21 -8.79 -43.47
N LEU A 187 -9.22 -8.82 -42.60
CA LEU A 187 -9.13 -8.50 -41.17
C LEU A 187 -8.77 -9.75 -40.36
#